data_AF-A0A967VZQ1-F1
#
_entry.id   AF-A0A967VZQ1-F1
#
_cell.length_a   1.000
_cell.length_b   1.000
_cell.length_c   1.000
_cell.angle_alpha   90.00
_cell.angle_beta   90.00
_cell.angle_gamma   90.00
#
_symmetry.space_group_name_H-M   'P 1'
#
loop_
_entity.id
_entity.type
_entity.pdbx_description
1 polymer ?
#
loop_
_entity_poly.entity_id
_entity_poly.type
_entity_poly.pdbx_seq_one_letter_code
_entity_poly.pdbx_strand_id
1 'polypeptide(L)'
;MKTFSKKRIRSILEGELGMPKDLGRFWPLAPKYYALEKKEFENLIKGVIPVDQEFIDVLFDCDAFAKVFSGRVKEAAAKKFEPGAALAFGDITIRHKLSREIHTLNFFITEDEKAFYYDPQPGSFVSGTNFIPIRAGI
;
A
#
# COMPACT_ATOMS: atom_id res chain seq x y z
N MET A 1 -8.62 -14.89 7.60
CA MET A 1 -8.82 -13.43 7.53
C MET A 1 -8.67 -12.78 8.89
N LYS A 2 -7.44 -12.36 9.21
CA LYS A 2 -7.09 -11.63 10.45
C LYS A 2 -7.43 -10.15 10.31
N THR A 3 -7.86 -9.53 11.40
CA THR A 3 -8.07 -8.07 11.45
C THR A 3 -7.05 -7.39 12.33
N PHE A 4 -6.61 -6.21 11.93
CA PHE A 4 -5.72 -5.35 12.69
C PHE A 4 -6.42 -4.05 13.09
N SER A 5 -6.03 -3.54 14.26
CA SER A 5 -6.30 -2.15 14.63
C SER A 5 -5.34 -1.22 13.89
N LYS A 6 -5.71 0.05 13.79
CA LYS A 6 -4.83 1.11 13.26
C LYS A 6 -3.47 1.14 13.96
N LYS A 7 -3.45 0.98 15.28
CA LYS A 7 -2.22 0.93 16.08
C LYS A 7 -1.33 -0.27 15.68
N ARG A 8 -1.93 -1.42 15.37
CA ARG A 8 -1.18 -2.62 14.96
C ARG A 8 -0.57 -2.47 13.58
N ILE A 9 -1.32 -2.01 12.57
CA ILE A 9 -0.79 -1.73 11.23
C ILE A 9 0.40 -0.78 11.32
N ARG A 10 0.28 0.31 12.09
CA ARG A 10 1.37 1.26 12.26
C ARG A 10 2.62 0.61 12.85
N SER A 11 2.47 -0.20 13.90
CA SER A 11 3.59 -0.95 14.50
C SER A 11 4.26 -1.90 13.50
N ILE A 12 3.51 -2.51 12.60
CA ILE A 12 4.05 -3.39 11.56
C ILE A 12 4.84 -2.58 10.53
N LEU A 13 4.30 -1.46 10.04
CA LEU A 13 5.01 -0.59 9.10
C LEU A 13 6.29 0.01 9.71
N GLU A 14 6.25 0.38 10.99
CA GLU A 14 7.44 0.84 11.72
C GLU A 14 8.52 -0.26 11.79
N GLY A 15 8.14 -1.51 12.06
CA GLY A 15 9.07 -2.63 12.21
C GLY A 15 9.60 -3.19 10.89
N GLU A 16 8.72 -3.44 9.92
CA GLU A 16 9.06 -4.12 8.66
C GLU A 16 9.53 -3.15 7.57
N LEU A 17 8.97 -1.94 7.52
CA LEU A 17 9.31 -0.96 6.49
C LEU A 17 10.19 0.18 7.00
N GLY A 18 10.39 0.31 8.32
CA GLY A 18 11.13 1.41 8.91
C GLY A 18 10.39 2.76 8.84
N MET A 19 9.05 2.73 8.82
CA MET A 19 8.24 3.95 8.79
C MET A 19 8.50 4.83 10.04
N PRO A 20 8.70 6.15 9.89
CA PRO A 20 8.83 7.04 11.05
C PRO A 20 7.53 7.13 11.86
N LYS A 21 7.67 7.22 13.19
CA LYS A 21 6.54 7.28 14.14
C LYS A 21 5.59 8.46 13.89
N ASP A 22 6.06 9.57 13.34
CA ASP A 22 5.28 10.82 13.31
C ASP A 22 4.49 11.03 12.00
N LEU A 23 4.62 10.12 11.04
CA LEU A 23 4.06 10.24 9.69
C LEU A 23 2.84 9.33 9.50
N GLY A 24 1.69 9.75 10.04
CA GLY A 24 0.46 8.97 9.99
C GLY A 24 -0.83 9.78 10.16
N ARG A 25 -0.89 11.01 9.62
CA ARG A 25 -2.05 11.90 9.80
C ARG A 25 -3.24 11.61 8.87
N PHE A 26 -3.08 10.81 7.82
CA PHE A 26 -4.13 10.55 6.82
C PHE A 26 -4.48 9.06 6.76
N TRP A 27 -5.21 8.59 7.76
CA TRP A 27 -5.74 7.23 7.80
C TRP A 27 -7.26 7.29 7.85
N PRO A 28 -7.99 6.55 7.01
CA PRO A 28 -9.43 6.41 7.11
C PRO A 28 -9.80 5.88 8.50
N LEU A 29 -10.93 6.34 9.02
CA LEU A 29 -11.47 5.88 10.30
C LEU A 29 -12.18 4.53 10.09
N ALA A 30 -11.45 3.51 9.64
CA ALA A 30 -11.96 2.15 9.62
C ALA A 30 -11.82 1.53 11.03
N PRO A 31 -12.88 0.98 11.63
CA PRO A 31 -12.81 0.26 12.90
C PRO A 31 -11.91 -0.99 12.85
N LYS A 32 -11.81 -1.62 11.67
CA LYS A 32 -11.00 -2.83 11.45
C LYS A 32 -10.35 -2.81 10.08
N TYR A 33 -9.13 -3.33 10.02
CA TYR A 33 -8.39 -3.53 8.79
C TYR A 33 -8.12 -5.01 8.55
N TYR A 34 -8.63 -5.56 7.47
CA TYR A 34 -8.42 -6.94 7.07
C TYR A 34 -7.03 -7.12 6.48
N ALA A 35 -6.29 -8.09 6.97
CA ALA A 35 -5.10 -8.59 6.32
C ALA A 35 -5.41 -9.89 5.61
N LEU A 36 -4.81 -10.07 4.44
CA LEU A 36 -4.96 -11.26 3.61
C LEU A 36 -3.66 -12.06 3.65
N GLU A 37 -3.72 -13.34 3.29
CA GLU A 37 -2.48 -14.03 2.95
C GLU A 37 -1.85 -13.39 1.70
N LYS A 38 -0.52 -13.51 1.54
CA LYS A 38 0.17 -12.96 0.36
C LYS A 38 -0.44 -13.46 -0.95
N LYS A 39 -0.71 -14.76 -1.02
CA LYS A 39 -1.31 -15.41 -2.20
C LYS A 39 -2.73 -14.91 -2.48
N GLU A 40 -3.52 -14.64 -1.45
CA GLU A 40 -4.87 -14.08 -1.59
C GLU A 40 -4.84 -12.65 -2.12
N PHE A 41 -3.89 -11.84 -1.63
CA PHE A 41 -3.67 -10.49 -2.14
C PHE A 41 -3.16 -10.49 -3.59
N GLU A 42 -2.21 -11.36 -3.93
CA GLU A 42 -1.76 -11.57 -5.31
C GLU A 42 -2.93 -11.93 -6.24
N ASN A 43 -3.83 -12.79 -5.79
CA ASN A 43 -5.04 -13.13 -6.54
C ASN A 43 -6.03 -11.95 -6.64
N LEU A 44 -6.15 -11.14 -5.59
CA LEU A 44 -6.97 -9.93 -5.60
C LEU A 44 -6.48 -8.94 -6.66
N ILE A 45 -5.18 -8.65 -6.68
CA ILE A 45 -4.60 -7.65 -7.59
C ILE A 45 -4.50 -8.14 -9.04
N LYS A 46 -4.42 -9.45 -9.29
CA LYS A 46 -4.54 -10.02 -10.66
C LYS A 46 -5.90 -9.72 -11.29
N GLY A 47 -6.95 -9.60 -10.48
CA GLY A 47 -8.29 -9.23 -10.93
C GLY A 47 -8.48 -7.72 -11.10
N VAL A 48 -7.49 -6.92 -10.70
CA VAL A 48 -7.51 -5.46 -10.89
C VAL A 48 -6.94 -5.15 -12.28
N ILE A 49 -7.71 -4.40 -13.07
CA ILE A 49 -7.25 -3.94 -14.39
C ILE A 49 -5.93 -3.19 -14.20
N PRO A 50 -4.87 -3.51 -14.96
CA PRO A 50 -3.61 -2.75 -14.93
C PRO A 50 -3.86 -1.26 -15.20
N VAL A 51 -3.03 -0.40 -14.65
CA VAL A 51 -3.03 1.02 -15.02
C VAL A 51 -2.31 1.13 -16.36
N ASP A 52 -3.02 0.82 -17.45
CA ASP A 52 -2.53 0.91 -18.82
C ASP A 52 -2.57 2.38 -19.30
N GLN A 53 -1.74 3.19 -18.65
CA GLN A 53 -1.61 4.63 -18.89
C GLN A 53 -0.13 4.93 -19.07
N GLU A 54 0.21 5.78 -20.03
CA GLU A 54 1.58 6.25 -20.18
C GLU A 54 1.97 7.12 -18.97
N PHE A 55 3.22 6.97 -18.50
CA PHE A 55 3.76 7.88 -17.51
C PHE A 55 3.93 9.27 -18.12
N ILE A 56 3.32 10.27 -17.50
CA ILE A 56 3.42 11.66 -17.93
C ILE A 56 3.90 12.45 -16.72
N ASP A 57 5.12 12.99 -16.80
CA ASP A 57 5.69 13.76 -15.70
C ASP A 57 4.73 14.86 -15.24
N VAL A 58 4.58 15.02 -13.92
CA VAL A 58 3.65 15.94 -13.24
C VAL A 58 2.15 15.65 -13.42
N LEU A 59 1.72 15.08 -14.57
CA LEU A 59 0.29 14.91 -14.90
C LEU A 59 -0.25 13.53 -14.54
N PHE A 60 0.53 12.47 -14.81
CA PHE A 60 0.22 11.10 -14.48
C PHE A 60 1.52 10.40 -14.04
N ASP A 61 2.00 10.82 -12.87
CA ASP A 61 3.24 10.37 -12.27
C ASP A 61 3.02 9.21 -11.28
N CYS A 62 4.08 8.81 -10.56
CA CYS A 62 4.02 7.70 -9.61
C CYS A 62 2.92 7.86 -8.53
N ASP A 63 2.56 9.08 -8.13
CA ASP A 63 1.47 9.33 -7.18
C ASP A 63 0.11 9.02 -7.83
N ALA A 64 -0.09 9.42 -9.09
CA ALA A 64 -1.30 9.10 -9.84
C ALA A 64 -1.49 7.58 -9.99
N PHE A 65 -0.43 6.84 -10.38
CA PHE A 65 -0.48 5.38 -10.47
C PHE A 65 -0.85 4.72 -9.13
N ALA A 66 -0.17 5.09 -8.04
CA ALA A 66 -0.42 4.53 -6.71
C ALA A 66 -1.82 4.81 -6.18
N LYS A 67 -2.38 5.99 -6.48
CA LYS A 67 -3.75 6.38 -6.11
C LYS A 67 -4.81 5.63 -6.93
N VAL A 68 -4.65 5.57 -8.25
CA VAL A 68 -5.58 4.84 -9.14
C VAL A 68 -5.59 3.36 -8.78
N PHE A 69 -4.40 2.76 -8.64
CA PHE A 69 -4.29 1.37 -8.21
C PHE A 69 -4.92 1.15 -6.83
N SER A 70 -4.68 2.06 -5.89
CA SER A 70 -5.31 1.97 -4.57
C SER A 70 -6.83 1.97 -4.62
N GLY A 71 -7.42 2.85 -5.42
CA GLY A 71 -8.87 2.90 -5.61
C GLY A 71 -9.43 1.58 -6.13
N ARG A 72 -8.79 1.00 -7.15
CA ARG A 72 -9.22 -0.28 -7.76
C ARG A 72 -9.09 -1.46 -6.79
N VAL A 73 -8.00 -1.54 -6.03
CA VAL A 73 -7.81 -2.58 -5.00
C VAL A 73 -8.86 -2.46 -3.91
N LYS A 74 -9.15 -1.24 -3.44
CA LYS A 74 -10.19 -0.98 -2.43
C LYS A 74 -11.58 -1.36 -2.94
N GLU A 75 -11.90 -1.07 -4.21
CA GLU A 75 -13.17 -1.47 -4.82
C GLU A 75 -13.29 -3.01 -4.89
N ALA A 76 -12.23 -3.69 -5.32
CA ALA A 76 -12.19 -5.15 -5.37
C ALA A 76 -12.31 -5.78 -3.97
N ALA A 77 -11.69 -5.16 -2.97
CA ALA A 77 -11.74 -5.58 -1.57
C ALA A 77 -13.11 -5.34 -0.92
N ALA A 78 -13.78 -4.22 -1.24
CA ALA A 78 -15.10 -3.88 -0.70
C ALA A 78 -16.17 -4.92 -1.07
N LYS A 79 -15.99 -5.65 -2.18
CA LYS A 79 -16.88 -6.77 -2.58
C LYS A 79 -16.70 -8.01 -1.69
N LYS A 80 -15.65 -8.09 -0.88
CA LYS A 80 -15.29 -9.24 -0.03
C LYS A 80 -15.53 -9.01 1.46
N PHE A 81 -15.60 -7.76 1.91
CA PHE A 81 -15.60 -7.42 3.34
C PHE A 81 -16.91 -6.78 3.80
N GLU A 82 -17.21 -6.89 5.09
CA GLU A 82 -18.36 -6.22 5.69
C GLU A 82 -18.27 -4.68 5.55
N PRO A 83 -19.42 -3.98 5.45
CA PRO A 83 -19.45 -2.52 5.42
C PRO A 83 -18.67 -1.89 6.58
N GLY A 84 -17.87 -0.87 6.28
CA GLY A 84 -17.06 -0.16 7.27
C GLY A 84 -15.71 -0.81 7.58
N ALA A 85 -15.39 -1.99 7.05
CA ALA A 85 -14.04 -2.54 7.13
C ALA A 85 -13.16 -2.05 5.95
N ALA A 86 -11.85 -2.02 6.17
CA ALA A 86 -10.86 -1.67 5.16
C ALA A 86 -9.85 -2.80 4.96
N LEU A 87 -9.15 -2.82 3.82
CA LEU A 87 -7.98 -3.68 3.63
C LEU A 87 -6.75 -3.04 4.30
N ALA A 88 -5.84 -3.84 4.86
CA ALA A 88 -4.54 -3.40 5.37
C ALA A 88 -3.56 -3.14 4.20
N PHE A 89 -3.89 -2.14 3.40
CA PHE A 89 -3.25 -1.81 2.14
C PHE A 89 -3.37 -0.30 1.89
N GLY A 90 -2.38 0.31 1.24
CA GLY A 90 -2.43 1.73 0.95
C GLY A 90 -1.30 2.22 0.04
N ASP A 91 -1.10 3.54 -0.01
CA ASP A 91 0.01 4.20 -0.69
C ASP A 91 1.15 4.53 0.29
N ILE A 92 2.37 4.58 -0.22
CA ILE A 92 3.56 4.93 0.54
C ILE A 92 4.51 5.76 -0.32
N THR A 93 4.78 6.98 0.13
CA THR A 93 5.84 7.82 -0.42
C THR A 93 7.16 7.41 0.21
N ILE A 94 8.14 7.12 -0.64
CA ILE A 94 9.48 6.73 -0.28
C ILE A 94 10.50 7.71 -0.88
N ARG A 95 11.69 7.74 -0.29
CA ARG A 95 12.88 8.31 -0.89
C ARG A 95 13.90 7.21 -1.12
N HIS A 96 14.43 7.12 -2.34
CA HIS A 96 15.50 6.19 -2.65
C HIS A 96 16.81 6.64 -1.96
N LYS A 97 17.52 5.71 -1.31
CA LYS A 97 18.73 6.03 -0.51
C LYS A 97 19.86 6.61 -1.34
N LEU A 98 20.05 6.10 -2.56
CA LEU A 98 21.18 6.45 -3.43
C LEU A 98 20.85 7.68 -4.30
N SER A 99 19.80 7.61 -5.10
CA SER A 99 19.44 8.70 -6.03
C SER A 99 18.78 9.89 -5.33
N ARG A 100 18.29 9.72 -4.10
CA ARG A 100 17.47 10.70 -3.35
C ARG A 100 16.15 11.06 -4.02
N GLU A 101 15.78 10.39 -5.10
CA GLU A 101 14.50 10.56 -5.77
C GLU A 101 13.36 10.16 -4.84
N ILE A 102 12.27 10.90 -4.97
CA ILE A 102 11.01 10.61 -4.28
C ILE A 102 10.14 9.82 -5.24
N HIS A 103 9.50 8.78 -4.72
CA HIS A 103 8.60 7.94 -5.48
C HIS A 103 7.42 7.51 -4.61
N THR A 104 6.27 7.26 -5.22
CA THR A 104 5.08 6.77 -4.51
C THR A 104 4.77 5.37 -4.99
N LEU A 105 4.73 4.44 -4.03
CA LEU A 105 4.40 3.03 -4.22
C LEU A 105 3.10 2.71 -3.48
N ASN A 106 2.70 1.45 -3.55
CA ASN A 106 1.72 0.88 -2.63
C ASN A 106 2.40 0.01 -1.58
N PHE A 107 1.72 -0.19 -0.45
CA PHE A 107 2.10 -1.20 0.52
C PHE A 107 0.93 -2.14 0.83
N PHE A 108 1.27 -3.34 1.27
CA PHE A 108 0.32 -4.35 1.70
C PHE A 108 0.84 -5.06 2.94
N ILE A 109 -0.06 -5.34 3.90
CA ILE A 109 0.24 -6.10 5.11
C ILE A 109 -0.50 -7.44 5.10
N THR A 110 0.26 -8.51 5.31
CA THR A 110 -0.25 -9.88 5.40
C THR A 110 -0.67 -10.29 6.81
N GLU A 111 -1.39 -11.40 6.91
CA GLU A 111 -1.84 -11.95 8.20
C GLU A 111 -0.70 -12.32 9.17
N ASP A 112 0.44 -12.77 8.63
CA ASP A 112 1.69 -13.04 9.33
C ASP A 112 2.49 -11.77 9.65
N GLU A 113 1.86 -10.60 9.50
CA GLU A 113 2.37 -9.29 9.89
C GLU A 113 3.63 -8.88 9.12
N LYS A 114 3.74 -9.35 7.87
CA LYS A 114 4.75 -8.89 6.92
C LYS A 114 4.20 -7.76 6.08
N ALA A 115 5.06 -6.78 5.79
CA ALA A 115 4.73 -5.65 4.94
C ALA A 115 5.56 -5.71 3.66
N PHE A 116 4.90 -5.47 2.53
CA PHE A 116 5.52 -5.52 1.22
C PHE A 116 5.25 -4.22 0.47
N TYR A 117 6.22 -3.80 -0.33
CA TYR A 117 6.02 -2.75 -1.31
C TYR A 117 5.53 -3.34 -2.63
N TYR A 118 4.65 -2.62 -3.30
CA TYR A 118 4.15 -2.96 -4.63
C TYR A 118 4.25 -1.72 -5.53
N ASP A 119 4.88 -1.88 -6.69
CA ASP A 119 4.96 -0.86 -7.71
C ASP A 119 3.88 -1.14 -8.77
N PRO A 120 2.82 -0.31 -8.85
CA PRO A 120 1.73 -0.49 -9.80
C PRO A 120 2.11 -0.17 -11.25
N GLN A 121 3.27 0.46 -11.52
CA GLN A 121 3.71 0.78 -12.88
C GLN A 121 4.18 -0.49 -13.64
N PRO A 122 5.20 -1.23 -13.16
CA PRO A 122 5.54 -2.55 -13.72
C PRO A 122 4.62 -3.66 -13.19
N GLY A 123 3.77 -3.37 -12.20
CA GLY A 123 2.85 -4.33 -11.59
C GLY A 123 3.55 -5.40 -10.74
N SER A 124 4.58 -5.04 -9.98
CA SER A 124 5.45 -6.01 -9.27
C SER A 124 5.75 -5.65 -7.82
N PHE A 125 6.10 -6.64 -7.00
CA PHE A 125 6.61 -6.42 -5.65
C PHE A 125 8.06 -5.98 -5.68
N VAL A 126 8.42 -5.01 -4.84
CA VAL A 126 9.76 -4.44 -4.80
C VAL A 126 10.39 -4.57 -3.41
N SER A 127 11.72 -4.73 -3.37
CA SER A 127 12.47 -4.84 -2.11
C SER A 127 12.60 -3.48 -1.43
N GLY A 128 12.30 -3.44 -0.13
CA GLY A 128 12.38 -2.22 0.69
C GLY A 128 13.78 -1.77 1.10
N THR A 129 14.82 -2.56 0.84
CA THR A 129 16.17 -2.34 1.40
C THR A 129 16.78 -0.99 1.02
N ASN A 130 16.41 -0.44 -0.13
CA ASN A 130 16.95 0.80 -0.68
C ASN A 130 16.04 2.02 -0.47
N PHE A 131 14.96 1.88 0.30
CA PHE A 131 13.97 2.93 0.50
C PHE A 131 14.04 3.50 1.92
N ILE A 132 13.72 4.79 2.03
CA ILE A 132 13.42 5.47 3.28
C ILE A 132 11.96 5.90 3.17
N PRO A 133 11.03 5.30 3.92
CA PRO A 133 9.66 5.77 3.93
C PRO A 133 9.56 7.21 4.42
N ILE A 134 8.80 8.03 3.70
CA ILE A 134 8.51 9.42 4.06
C ILE A 134 7.08 9.52 4.58
N ARG A 135 6.12 8.82 3.98
CA ARG A 135 4.71 8.93 4.32
C ARG A 135 3.98 7.67 3.90
N ALA A 136 2.98 7.24 4.67
CA ALA A 136 2.01 6.24 4.24
C ALA A 136 0.58 6.77 4.36
N GLY A 137 -0.27 6.43 3.38
CA GLY A 137 -1.72 6.66 3.37
C GLY A 137 -2.45 5.32 3.20
N ILE A 138 -3.65 5.18 3.78
CA ILE A 138 -4.60 4.09 3.50
C ILE A 138 -5.88 4.70 2.99
#